data_AF-Q8LJ01-F1
#
_entry.id   AF-Q8LJ01-F1
#
_cell.length_a   1.000
_cell.length_b   1.000
_cell.length_c   1.000
_cell.angle_alpha   90.00
_cell.angle_beta   90.00
_cell.angle_gamma   90.00
#
_symmetry.space_group_name_H-M   'P 1'
#
loop_
_entity.id
_entity.type
_entity.pdbx_description
1 polymer ?
#
loop_
_entity_poly.entity_id
_entity_poly.type
_entity_poly.pdbx_seq_one_letter_code
_entity_poly.pdbx_strand_id
1 'polypeptide(L)'
;MKGYTARLVDEEVELEAHTEVDEQQQQEEARSVRCECCGMAEDCTPGYVRRVRARFEGRLVCGLCAEAVSERRRREPALTVGEAVESHASLCDRFNRTVRLNPTLSLVRSMRDIARTNCLSRHRSARADACAAGGASKQIGRVKEISLIILVIVMVIILALYIVLVTICFKGMTVWPGSYWNNHLNHALVLTDPLRAMPVLRDIYIEKFAMNPATYRLEIC
;
A
#
# COMPACT_ATOMS: atom_id res chain seq x y z
N MET A 1 -10.57 -68.53 20.06
CA MET A 1 -11.27 -67.32 20.53
C MET A 1 -10.28 -66.33 21.14
N LYS A 2 -9.43 -65.69 20.33
CA LYS A 2 -8.54 -64.58 20.69
C LYS A 2 -8.35 -63.80 19.39
N GLY A 3 -9.07 -62.71 19.20
CA GLY A 3 -9.08 -61.98 17.92
C GLY A 3 -10.18 -60.94 17.79
N TYR A 4 -11.20 -61.01 18.65
CA TYR A 4 -12.31 -60.04 18.65
C TYR A 4 -12.00 -58.78 19.47
N THR A 5 -11.08 -58.85 20.45
CA THR A 5 -10.78 -57.72 21.36
C THR A 5 -9.74 -56.75 20.82
N ALA A 6 -8.92 -57.11 19.83
CA ALA A 6 -7.92 -56.21 19.27
C ALA A 6 -8.55 -55.14 18.36
N ARG A 7 -9.53 -55.55 17.54
CA ARG A 7 -10.17 -54.67 16.54
C ARG A 7 -11.01 -53.55 17.15
N LEU A 8 -11.59 -53.75 18.34
CA LEU A 8 -12.37 -52.71 19.03
C LEU A 8 -11.49 -51.59 19.59
N VAL A 9 -10.27 -51.91 20.05
CA VAL A 9 -9.33 -50.91 20.56
C VAL A 9 -8.74 -50.08 19.42
N ASP A 10 -8.51 -50.68 18.26
CA ASP A 10 -8.01 -49.96 17.07
C ASP A 10 -9.07 -48.95 16.54
N GLU A 11 -10.36 -49.32 16.55
CA GLU A 11 -11.46 -48.47 16.07
C GLU A 11 -11.79 -47.32 17.03
N GLU A 12 -11.67 -47.53 18.35
CA GLU A 12 -11.82 -46.48 19.37
C GLU A 12 -10.68 -45.44 19.31
N VAL A 13 -9.43 -45.87 19.05
CA VAL A 13 -8.26 -44.98 18.92
C VAL A 13 -8.31 -44.16 17.62
N GLU A 14 -8.83 -44.71 16.52
CA GLU A 14 -9.03 -43.96 15.27
C GLU A 14 -10.13 -42.89 15.41
N LEU A 15 -11.24 -43.19 16.11
CA LEU A 15 -12.30 -42.20 16.35
C LEU A 15 -11.87 -41.03 17.25
N GLU A 16 -11.06 -41.28 18.28
CA GLU A 16 -10.50 -40.22 19.15
C GLU A 16 -9.48 -39.34 18.41
N ALA A 17 -8.68 -39.92 17.49
CA ALA A 17 -7.72 -39.17 16.69
C ALA A 17 -8.39 -38.26 15.63
N HIS A 18 -9.54 -38.67 15.09
CA HIS A 18 -10.29 -37.84 14.13
C HIS A 18 -10.96 -36.62 14.79
N THR A 19 -11.44 -36.74 16.03
CA THR A 19 -12.04 -35.60 16.75
C THR A 19 -11.03 -34.55 17.17
N GLU A 20 -9.81 -34.93 17.54
CA GLU A 20 -8.75 -33.98 17.91
C GLU A 20 -8.24 -33.15 16.71
N VAL A 21 -8.22 -33.73 15.50
CA VAL A 21 -7.76 -33.05 14.29
C VAL A 21 -8.81 -32.04 13.76
N ASP A 22 -10.10 -32.37 13.86
CA ASP A 22 -11.19 -31.48 13.47
C ASP A 22 -11.34 -30.28 14.43
N GLU A 23 -11.12 -30.48 15.74
CA GLU A 23 -11.14 -29.39 16.74
C GLU A 23 -9.94 -28.44 16.60
N GLN A 24 -8.77 -28.96 16.21
CA GLN A 24 -7.60 -28.12 15.92
C GLN A 24 -7.77 -27.31 14.62
N GLN A 25 -8.39 -27.88 13.59
CA GLN A 25 -8.68 -27.17 12.33
C GLN A 25 -9.72 -26.06 12.51
N GLN A 26 -10.72 -26.24 13.38
CA GLN A 26 -11.69 -25.18 13.72
C GLN A 26 -11.08 -24.04 14.57
N GLN A 27 -10.00 -24.32 15.31
CA GLN A 27 -9.27 -23.28 16.08
C GLN A 27 -8.37 -22.40 15.21
N GLU A 28 -8.16 -22.74 13.94
CA GLU A 28 -7.30 -22.00 13.03
C GLU A 28 -8.07 -21.16 11.99
N GLU A 29 -9.41 -21.27 11.98
CA GLU A 29 -10.27 -20.51 11.08
C GLU A 29 -10.08 -18.99 11.28
N ALA A 30 -9.85 -18.28 10.17
CA ALA A 30 -9.64 -16.85 10.18
C ALA A 30 -10.92 -16.10 10.59
N ARG A 31 -10.80 -15.17 11.54
CA ARG A 31 -11.90 -14.34 12.02
C ARG A 31 -11.66 -12.90 11.63
N SER A 32 -12.69 -12.25 11.11
CA SER A 32 -12.63 -10.82 10.79
C SER A 32 -12.59 -10.00 12.06
N VAL A 33 -11.52 -9.22 12.23
CA VAL A 33 -11.30 -8.39 13.42
C VAL A 33 -10.92 -6.97 13.02
N ARG A 34 -11.34 -5.97 13.81
CA ARG A 34 -11.08 -4.55 13.50
C ARG A 34 -9.84 -4.05 14.21
N CYS A 35 -8.96 -3.40 13.48
CA CYS A 35 -7.80 -2.69 14.02
C CYS A 35 -8.25 -1.50 14.87
N GLU A 36 -7.74 -1.42 16.10
CA GLU A 36 -8.07 -0.34 17.05
C GLU A 36 -7.41 1.00 16.67
N CYS A 37 -6.37 1.00 15.83
CA CYS A 37 -5.75 2.23 15.34
C CYS A 37 -6.52 2.85 14.17
N CYS A 38 -6.78 2.08 13.11
CA CYS A 38 -7.29 2.61 11.84
C CYS A 38 -8.72 2.19 11.49
N GLY A 39 -9.33 1.31 12.27
CA GLY A 39 -10.71 0.84 12.10
C GLY A 39 -10.93 -0.14 10.93
N MET A 40 -9.87 -0.50 10.20
CA MET A 40 -9.97 -1.48 9.11
C MET A 40 -10.19 -2.88 9.65
N ALA A 41 -11.06 -3.65 9.00
CA ALA A 41 -11.22 -5.07 9.25
C ALA A 41 -10.10 -5.85 8.54
N GLU A 42 -9.53 -6.83 9.24
CA GLU A 42 -8.53 -7.76 8.75
C GLU A 42 -8.90 -9.18 9.21
N ASP A 43 -8.81 -10.15 8.31
CA ASP A 43 -9.08 -11.55 8.65
C ASP A 43 -7.84 -12.14 9.31
N CYS A 44 -7.98 -12.53 10.57
CA CYS A 44 -6.87 -12.95 11.42
C CYS A 44 -7.11 -14.34 11.98
N THR A 45 -6.08 -15.19 11.96
CA THR A 45 -6.13 -16.45 12.72
C THR A 45 -6.11 -16.16 14.23
N PRO A 46 -6.73 -16.99 15.07
CA PRO A 46 -6.71 -16.81 16.52
C PRO A 46 -5.29 -16.78 17.09
N GLY A 47 -4.37 -17.56 16.50
CA GLY A 47 -2.94 -17.53 16.81
C GLY A 47 -2.31 -16.16 16.56
N TYR A 48 -2.62 -15.51 15.43
CA TYR A 48 -2.14 -14.15 15.14
C TYR A 48 -2.70 -13.13 16.15
N VAL A 49 -4.00 -13.20 16.44
CA VAL A 49 -4.66 -12.31 17.42
C VAL A 49 -3.97 -12.36 18.78
N ARG A 50 -3.65 -13.56 19.28
CA ARG A 50 -2.93 -13.71 20.56
C ARG A 50 -1.55 -13.05 20.53
N ARG A 51 -0.78 -13.25 19.46
CA ARG A 51 0.56 -12.66 19.32
C ARG A 51 0.50 -11.13 19.26
N VAL A 52 -0.46 -10.59 18.51
CA VAL A 52 -0.66 -9.13 18.41
C VAL A 52 -1.02 -8.55 19.78
N ARG A 53 -1.99 -9.13 20.48
CA ARG A 53 -2.37 -8.66 21.82
C ARG A 53 -1.22 -8.74 22.81
N ALA A 54 -0.41 -9.80 22.79
CA ALA A 54 0.77 -9.90 23.65
C ALA A 54 1.82 -8.81 23.34
N ARG A 55 1.98 -8.44 22.07
CA ARG A 55 2.98 -7.46 21.61
C ARG A 55 2.55 -6.01 21.83
N PHE A 56 1.26 -5.71 21.76
CA PHE A 56 0.73 -4.34 21.74
C PHE A 56 -0.16 -4.03 22.95
N GLU A 57 0.23 -4.50 24.14
CA GLU A 57 -0.47 -4.20 25.42
C GLU A 57 -1.98 -4.53 25.39
N GLY A 58 -2.33 -5.68 24.80
CA GLY A 58 -3.70 -6.15 24.67
C GLY A 58 -4.47 -5.57 23.49
N ARG A 59 -3.92 -4.56 22.80
CA ARG A 59 -4.55 -3.90 21.65
C ARG A 59 -4.44 -4.75 20.40
N LEU A 60 -5.51 -4.78 19.63
CA LEU A 60 -5.54 -5.42 18.33
C LEU A 60 -5.18 -4.42 17.22
N VAL A 61 -4.04 -4.67 16.58
CA VAL A 61 -3.46 -3.79 15.57
C VAL A 61 -3.25 -4.58 14.28
N CYS A 62 -3.70 -4.04 13.14
CA CYS A 62 -3.50 -4.68 11.84
C CYS A 62 -2.03 -4.73 11.44
N GLY A 63 -1.65 -5.61 10.50
CA GLY A 63 -0.25 -5.78 10.08
C GLY A 63 0.46 -4.47 9.70
N LEU A 64 -0.22 -3.57 8.98
CA LEU A 64 0.35 -2.27 8.58
C LEU A 64 0.56 -1.32 9.76
N CYS A 65 -0.40 -1.25 10.67
CA CYS A 65 -0.28 -0.41 11.87
C CYS A 65 0.76 -1.00 12.84
N ALA A 66 0.89 -2.33 12.90
CA ALA A 66 1.87 -3.02 13.74
C ALA A 66 3.31 -2.68 13.29
N GLU A 67 3.56 -2.64 11.98
CA GLU A 67 4.83 -2.19 11.43
C GLU A 67 5.07 -0.70 11.69
N ALA A 68 4.06 0.15 11.50
CA ALA A 68 4.19 1.59 11.75
C ALA A 68 4.53 1.92 13.23
N VAL A 69 3.87 1.24 14.17
CA VAL A 69 4.16 1.37 15.61
C VAL A 69 5.56 0.82 15.93
N SER A 70 5.91 -0.34 15.38
CA SER A 70 7.23 -0.94 15.59
C SER A 70 8.36 -0.06 15.05
N GLU A 71 8.17 0.54 13.88
CA GLU A 71 9.11 1.49 13.28
C GLU A 71 9.27 2.74 14.13
N ARG A 72 8.16 3.29 14.65
CA ARG A 72 8.23 4.44 15.54
C ARG A 72 9.05 4.15 16.80
N ARG A 73 8.88 2.97 17.38
CA ARG A 73 9.69 2.53 18.54
C ARG A 73 11.15 2.27 18.20
N ARG A 74 11.46 1.85 16.97
CA ARG A 74 12.85 1.75 16.49
C ARG A 74 13.51 3.13 16.41
N ARG A 75 12.78 4.16 15.97
CA ARG A 75 13.28 5.55 15.89
C ARG A 75 13.35 6.24 17.25
N GLU A 76 12.41 5.95 18.13
CA GLU A 76 12.30 6.52 19.47
C GLU A 76 12.21 5.39 20.51
N PRO A 77 13.35 4.79 20.89
CA PRO A 77 13.37 3.62 21.79
C PRO A 77 12.84 3.91 23.20
N ALA A 78 12.81 5.18 23.59
CA ALA A 78 12.27 5.63 24.88
C ALA A 78 10.74 5.56 24.96
N LEU A 79 10.03 5.47 23.82
CA LEU A 79 8.57 5.36 23.81
C LEU A 79 8.11 3.99 24.28
N THR A 80 7.16 3.99 25.21
CA THR A 80 6.43 2.77 25.57
C THR A 80 5.60 2.26 24.39
N VAL A 81 5.21 0.98 24.44
CA VAL A 81 4.37 0.41 23.39
C VAL A 81 3.02 1.12 23.36
N GLY A 82 2.39 1.31 24.52
CA GLY A 82 1.12 2.04 24.64
C GLY A 82 1.18 3.45 24.06
N GLU A 83 2.20 4.25 24.37
CA GLU A 83 2.37 5.61 23.82
C GLU A 83 2.55 5.60 22.30
N ALA A 84 3.33 4.65 21.77
CA ALA A 84 3.53 4.52 20.34
C ALA A 84 2.23 4.13 19.61
N VAL A 85 1.45 3.20 20.18
CA VAL A 85 0.14 2.81 19.64
C VAL A 85 -0.85 3.97 19.73
N GLU A 86 -0.91 4.69 20.85
CA GLU A 86 -1.81 5.83 21.05
C GLU A 86 -1.52 6.98 20.09
N SER A 87 -0.24 7.32 19.95
CA SER A 87 0.17 8.36 19.04
C SER A 87 -0.04 7.95 17.57
N HIS A 88 0.04 6.65 17.23
CA HIS A 88 -0.35 6.18 15.90
C HIS A 88 -1.87 6.18 15.70
N ALA A 89 -2.65 5.77 16.69
CA ALA A 89 -4.11 5.76 16.64
C ALA A 89 -4.68 7.17 16.42
N SER A 90 -4.16 8.18 17.12
CA SER A 90 -4.53 9.58 16.89
C SER A 90 -4.19 10.08 15.48
N LEU A 91 -3.08 9.63 14.90
CA LEU A 91 -2.72 9.92 13.51
C LEU A 91 -3.71 9.26 12.54
N CYS A 92 -4.05 8.00 12.78
CA CYS A 92 -5.04 7.26 12.00
C CYS A 92 -6.44 7.88 12.08
N ASP A 93 -6.89 8.31 13.27
CA ASP A 93 -8.16 9.01 13.44
C ASP A 93 -8.19 10.32 12.64
N ARG A 94 -7.13 11.12 12.73
CA ARG A 94 -7.00 12.34 11.90
C ARG A 94 -7.06 12.02 10.41
N PHE A 95 -6.32 11.01 9.97
CA PHE A 95 -6.31 10.57 8.57
C PHE A 95 -7.70 10.08 8.12
N ASN A 96 -8.39 9.33 8.96
CA ASN A 96 -9.73 8.86 8.68
C ASN A 96 -10.70 10.06 8.53
N ARG A 97 -10.64 11.02 9.45
CA ARG A 97 -11.52 12.21 9.44
C ARG A 97 -11.26 13.16 8.27
N THR A 98 -10.02 13.28 7.81
CA THR A 98 -9.68 14.23 6.74
C THR A 98 -9.63 13.55 5.38
N VAL A 99 -8.86 12.49 5.25
CA VAL A 99 -8.53 11.88 3.95
C VAL A 99 -9.55 10.82 3.57
N ARG A 100 -9.91 9.90 4.49
CA ARG A 100 -10.86 8.83 4.14
C ARG A 100 -12.29 9.32 4.01
N LEU A 101 -12.75 10.16 4.95
CA LEU A 101 -14.12 10.69 4.92
C LEU A 101 -14.33 11.69 3.78
N ASN A 102 -13.33 12.49 3.43
CA ASN A 102 -13.47 13.49 2.37
C ASN A 102 -12.18 13.71 1.56
N PRO A 103 -11.84 12.75 0.67
CA PRO A 103 -10.59 12.81 -0.08
C PRO A 103 -10.50 14.08 -0.96
N THR A 104 -11.62 14.53 -1.52
CA THR A 104 -11.69 15.75 -2.35
C THR A 104 -11.39 17.01 -1.53
N LEU A 105 -12.00 17.18 -0.35
CA LEU A 105 -11.69 18.33 0.51
C LEU A 105 -10.26 18.26 1.05
N SER A 106 -9.74 17.07 1.35
CA SER A 106 -8.34 16.90 1.72
C SER A 106 -7.41 17.36 0.60
N LEU A 107 -7.68 16.96 -0.64
CA LEU A 107 -6.90 17.39 -1.81
C LEU A 107 -6.97 18.91 -1.99
N VAL A 108 -8.17 19.50 -1.93
CA VAL A 108 -8.37 20.95 -2.05
C VAL A 108 -7.64 21.71 -0.94
N ARG A 109 -7.64 21.21 0.29
CA ARG A 109 -6.87 21.79 1.40
C ARG A 109 -5.37 21.74 1.13
N SER A 110 -4.84 20.60 0.70
CA SER A 110 -3.43 20.48 0.34
C SER A 110 -3.05 21.43 -0.80
N MET A 111 -3.87 21.55 -1.85
CA MET A 111 -3.65 22.50 -2.94
C MET A 111 -3.66 23.95 -2.45
N ARG A 112 -4.60 24.29 -1.57
CA ARG A 112 -4.68 25.60 -0.93
C ARG A 112 -3.44 25.89 -0.10
N ASP A 113 -2.96 24.93 0.67
CA ASP A 113 -1.79 25.11 1.53
C ASP A 113 -0.50 25.25 0.71
N ILE A 114 -0.37 24.52 -0.40
CA ILE A 114 0.70 24.71 -1.39
C ILE A 114 0.64 26.13 -1.98
N ALA A 115 -0.54 26.57 -2.43
CA ALA A 115 -0.72 27.91 -2.98
C ALA A 115 -0.38 29.00 -1.96
N ARG A 116 -0.84 28.85 -0.70
CA ARG A 116 -0.52 29.76 0.41
C ARG A 116 0.98 29.80 0.70
N THR A 117 1.62 28.63 0.81
CA THR A 117 3.06 28.53 1.08
C THR A 117 3.86 29.21 -0.03
N ASN A 118 3.46 29.01 -1.29
CA ASN A 118 4.10 29.63 -2.45
C ASN A 118 3.86 31.16 -2.52
N CYS A 119 2.68 31.64 -2.09
CA CYS A 119 2.43 33.07 -1.98
C CYS A 119 3.23 33.71 -0.84
N LEU A 120 3.32 33.06 0.32
CA LEU A 120 4.09 33.55 1.46
C LEU A 120 5.61 33.55 1.20
N SER A 121 6.12 32.56 0.47
CA SER A 121 7.51 32.55 0.04
C SER A 121 7.80 33.69 -0.96
N ARG A 122 6.92 33.89 -1.96
CA ARG A 122 7.02 35.04 -2.89
C ARG A 122 6.94 36.39 -2.18
N HIS A 123 6.03 36.55 -1.22
CA HIS A 123 5.89 37.80 -0.48
C HIS A 123 7.12 38.09 0.42
N ARG A 124 7.75 37.05 0.99
CA ARG A 124 9.01 37.19 1.70
C ARG A 124 10.15 37.58 0.76
N SER A 125 10.24 36.99 -0.42
CA SER A 125 11.21 37.39 -1.45
C SER A 125 10.97 38.84 -1.91
N ALA A 126 9.74 39.23 -2.22
CA ALA A 126 9.41 40.60 -2.62
C ALA A 126 9.65 41.65 -1.52
N ARG A 127 9.43 41.31 -0.25
CA ARG A 127 9.79 42.18 0.89
C ARG A 127 11.30 42.25 1.10
N ALA A 128 12.02 41.15 0.92
CA ALA A 128 13.47 41.14 0.95
C ALA A 128 14.05 42.02 -0.18
N ASP A 129 13.46 41.97 -1.37
CA ASP A 129 13.85 42.81 -2.51
C ASP A 129 13.52 44.30 -2.27
N ALA A 130 12.39 44.61 -1.63
CA ALA A 130 12.01 45.98 -1.28
C ALA A 130 12.89 46.60 -0.17
N CYS A 131 13.40 45.79 0.76
CA CYS A 131 14.36 46.23 1.78
C CYS A 131 15.81 46.26 1.27
N ALA A 132 16.12 45.57 0.17
CA ALA A 132 17.47 45.47 -0.40
C ALA A 132 17.79 46.52 -1.49
N ALA A 133 16.94 47.54 -1.69
CA ALA A 133 17.20 48.69 -2.57
C ALA A 133 18.29 49.65 -2.03
N GLY A 134 19.28 49.11 -1.31
CA GLY A 134 20.47 49.75 -0.80
C GLY A 134 21.51 48.70 -0.44
N GLY A 135 22.15 48.09 -1.44
CA GLY A 135 23.29 47.20 -1.23
C GLY A 135 23.37 46.05 -2.23
N ALA A 136 24.42 46.05 -3.03
CA ALA A 136 24.76 45.00 -3.98
C ALA A 136 24.84 43.62 -3.31
N SER A 137 24.18 42.61 -3.90
CA SER A 137 24.51 41.20 -3.69
C SER A 137 24.03 40.36 -4.87
N LYS A 138 24.98 40.00 -5.73
CA LYS A 138 24.84 39.03 -6.83
C LYS A 138 24.93 37.62 -6.24
N GLN A 139 24.15 36.69 -6.80
CA GLN A 139 24.28 35.21 -6.76
C GLN A 139 23.43 34.39 -5.76
N ILE A 140 22.09 34.34 -5.95
CA ILE A 140 21.26 33.21 -5.45
C ILE A 140 20.32 32.60 -6.53
N GLY A 141 20.20 33.21 -7.71
CA GLY A 141 19.30 32.72 -8.78
C GLY A 141 19.77 31.48 -9.57
N ARG A 142 21.02 31.04 -9.41
CA ARG A 142 21.63 30.02 -10.29
C ARG A 142 21.55 28.58 -9.75
N VAL A 143 21.28 28.39 -8.46
CA VAL A 143 21.27 27.05 -7.82
C VAL A 143 19.95 26.30 -8.08
N LYS A 144 18.81 27.02 -8.20
CA LYS A 144 17.50 26.41 -8.50
C LYS A 144 17.38 25.93 -9.95
N GLU A 145 17.90 26.72 -10.89
CA GLU A 145 17.98 26.34 -12.31
C GLU A 145 18.85 25.09 -12.50
N ILE A 146 20.03 25.04 -11.87
CA ILE A 146 20.91 23.87 -11.92
C ILE A 146 20.24 22.64 -11.29
N SER A 147 19.56 22.80 -10.14
CA SER A 147 18.87 21.67 -9.49
C SER A 147 17.68 21.14 -10.29
N LEU A 148 16.96 22.02 -11.00
CA LEU A 148 15.86 21.63 -11.89
C LEU A 148 16.40 20.96 -13.16
N ILE A 149 17.47 21.49 -13.75
CA ILE A 149 18.14 20.89 -14.91
C ILE A 149 18.66 19.48 -14.58
N ILE A 150 19.30 19.31 -13.41
CA ILE A 150 19.76 17.99 -12.96
C ILE A 150 18.58 17.05 -12.77
N LEU A 151 17.48 17.49 -12.15
CA LEU A 151 16.28 16.67 -11.97
C LEU A 151 15.67 16.24 -13.31
N VAL A 152 15.58 17.15 -14.29
CA VAL A 152 15.06 16.85 -15.63
C VAL A 152 15.97 15.86 -16.36
N ILE A 153 17.29 16.05 -16.30
CA ILE A 153 18.26 15.13 -16.89
C ILE A 153 18.10 13.72 -16.28
N VAL A 154 18.02 13.64 -14.94
CA VAL A 154 17.82 12.35 -14.24
C VAL A 154 16.50 11.69 -14.66
N MET A 155 15.40 12.44 -14.77
CA MET A 155 14.11 11.91 -15.22
C MET A 155 14.14 11.38 -16.65
N VAL A 156 14.81 12.10 -17.57
CA VAL A 156 14.96 11.66 -18.97
C VAL A 156 15.81 10.40 -19.07
N ILE A 157 16.89 10.31 -18.29
CA ILE A 157 17.74 9.10 -18.24
C ILE A 157 16.94 7.90 -17.71
N ILE A 158 16.21 8.07 -16.60
CA ILE A 158 15.37 7.00 -16.04
C ILE A 158 14.32 6.53 -17.05
N LEU A 159 13.65 7.45 -17.74
CA LEU A 159 12.65 7.11 -18.76
C LEU A 159 13.29 6.35 -19.93
N ALA A 160 14.45 6.78 -20.42
CA ALA A 160 15.18 6.10 -21.47
C ALA A 160 15.61 4.68 -21.05
N LEU A 161 16.14 4.52 -19.83
CA LEU A 161 16.51 3.22 -19.28
C LEU A 161 15.30 2.30 -19.13
N TYR A 162 14.15 2.82 -18.68
CA TYR A 162 12.90 2.06 -18.60
C TYR A 162 12.45 1.59 -19.99
N ILE A 163 12.48 2.47 -21.00
CA ILE A 163 12.12 2.10 -22.38
C ILE A 163 13.08 1.01 -22.91
N VAL A 164 14.38 1.14 -22.66
CA VAL A 164 15.37 0.14 -23.06
C VAL A 164 15.13 -1.19 -22.34
N LEU A 165 14.90 -1.17 -21.03
CA LEU A 165 14.58 -2.36 -20.24
C LEU A 165 13.31 -3.04 -20.74
N VAL A 166 12.23 -2.30 -20.93
CA VAL A 166 10.97 -2.83 -21.48
C VAL A 166 11.22 -3.40 -22.88
N THR A 167 11.89 -2.68 -23.77
CA THR A 167 12.16 -3.20 -25.12
C THR A 167 13.05 -4.45 -25.12
N ILE A 168 14.01 -4.58 -24.21
CA ILE A 168 14.84 -5.79 -24.03
C ILE A 168 14.01 -6.94 -23.46
N CYS A 169 13.25 -6.69 -22.39
CA CYS A 169 12.36 -7.68 -21.78
C CYS A 169 11.31 -8.17 -22.77
N PHE A 170 10.81 -7.28 -23.64
CA PHE A 170 9.84 -7.64 -24.69
C PHE A 170 10.49 -8.27 -25.93
N LYS A 171 11.78 -8.00 -26.22
CA LYS A 171 12.51 -8.66 -27.32
C LYS A 171 12.69 -10.16 -27.08
N GLY A 172 12.63 -10.61 -25.83
CA GLY A 172 12.65 -12.04 -25.45
C GLY A 172 11.29 -12.75 -25.55
N MET A 173 10.19 -12.02 -25.80
CA MET A 173 8.85 -12.61 -25.92
C MET A 173 8.46 -12.71 -27.40
N THR A 174 8.50 -13.92 -27.97
CA THR A 174 8.10 -14.23 -29.34
C THR A 174 6.58 -14.27 -29.55
N VAL A 175 5.79 -13.61 -28.70
CA VAL A 175 4.33 -13.51 -28.85
C VAL A 175 3.92 -12.04 -28.73
N TRP A 176 3.86 -11.38 -29.88
CA TRP A 176 3.22 -10.07 -30.02
C TRP A 176 1.89 -10.26 -30.76
N PRO A 177 0.72 -10.05 -30.13
CA PRO A 177 -0.51 -9.85 -30.86
C PRO A 177 -0.51 -8.41 -31.38
N GLY A 178 -0.15 -8.24 -32.65
CA GLY A 178 -0.28 -6.99 -33.40
C GLY A 178 -1.74 -6.64 -33.69
N SER A 179 -2.56 -6.44 -32.65
CA SER A 179 -3.99 -6.14 -32.80
C SER A 179 -4.54 -5.16 -31.76
N TYR A 180 -3.69 -4.59 -30.89
CA TYR A 180 -4.16 -3.64 -29.86
C TYR A 180 -4.38 -2.20 -30.35
N TRP A 181 -4.13 -1.91 -31.63
CA TRP A 181 -4.27 -0.55 -32.19
C TRP A 181 -5.36 -0.38 -33.26
N ASN A 182 -6.09 -1.44 -33.64
CA ASN A 182 -7.01 -1.36 -34.77
C ASN A 182 -8.49 -1.68 -34.51
N ASN A 183 -8.93 -1.96 -33.27
CA ASN A 183 -10.33 -2.29 -33.03
C ASN A 183 -11.00 -1.35 -32.01
N HIS A 184 -11.64 -0.33 -32.55
CA HIS A 184 -13.04 0.04 -32.26
C HIS A 184 -13.46 0.28 -30.80
N LEU A 185 -12.77 1.18 -30.09
CA LEU A 185 -13.41 1.96 -29.03
C LEU A 185 -13.32 3.44 -29.42
N ASN A 186 -14.48 4.07 -29.61
CA ASN A 186 -14.62 5.50 -29.89
C ASN A 186 -13.65 6.33 -29.04
N HIS A 187 -12.60 6.86 -29.67
CA HIS A 187 -11.59 7.74 -29.06
C HIS A 187 -12.22 8.96 -28.36
N ALA A 188 -13.47 9.30 -28.70
CA ALA A 188 -14.26 10.36 -28.10
C ALA A 188 -14.72 10.09 -26.65
N LEU A 189 -14.89 8.82 -26.24
CA LEU A 189 -15.35 8.47 -24.87
C LEU A 189 -14.21 8.42 -23.84
N VAL A 190 -12.98 8.10 -24.26
CA VAL A 190 -11.82 8.02 -23.36
C VAL A 190 -11.25 9.40 -23.03
N LEU A 191 -11.37 10.37 -23.95
CA LEU A 191 -10.90 11.74 -23.74
C LEU A 191 -11.86 12.61 -22.93
N THR A 192 -13.13 12.24 -22.82
CA THR A 192 -14.14 13.05 -22.13
C THR A 192 -14.35 12.68 -20.67
N ASP A 193 -14.08 11.43 -20.24
CA ASP A 193 -14.24 11.06 -18.83
C ASP A 193 -13.40 9.83 -18.38
N PRO A 194 -12.09 9.99 -18.11
CA PRO A 194 -11.17 8.89 -17.78
C PRO A 194 -11.52 8.14 -16.49
N LEU A 195 -12.30 8.75 -15.58
CA LEU A 195 -12.70 8.13 -14.31
C LEU A 195 -13.76 7.03 -14.48
N ARG A 196 -14.51 7.02 -15.58
CA ARG A 196 -15.57 6.04 -15.84
C ARG A 196 -15.11 4.85 -16.68
N ALA A 197 -13.96 4.98 -17.37
CA ALA A 197 -13.36 3.92 -18.18
C ALA A 197 -12.49 2.93 -17.37
N MET A 198 -11.92 3.38 -16.25
CA MET A 198 -11.07 2.57 -15.36
C MET A 198 -11.72 1.30 -14.78
N PRO A 199 -13.02 1.26 -14.38
CA PRO A 199 -13.63 0.02 -13.90
C PRO A 199 -13.82 -1.02 -15.03
N VAL A 200 -14.20 -0.59 -16.24
CA VAL A 200 -14.42 -1.50 -17.38
C VAL A 200 -13.13 -2.16 -17.84
N LEU A 201 -12.01 -1.41 -17.87
CA LEU A 201 -10.70 -1.99 -18.18
C LEU A 201 -10.20 -2.93 -17.09
N ARG A 202 -10.51 -2.67 -15.82
CA ARG A 202 -10.15 -3.55 -14.70
C ARG A 202 -10.89 -4.89 -14.80
N ASP A 203 -12.16 -4.88 -15.14
CA ASP A 203 -12.97 -6.11 -15.24
C ASP A 203 -12.50 -6.97 -16.43
N ILE A 204 -12.20 -6.36 -17.58
CA ILE A 204 -11.65 -7.07 -18.75
C ILE A 204 -10.25 -7.64 -18.45
N TYR A 205 -9.43 -6.93 -17.67
CA TYR A 205 -8.11 -7.39 -17.28
C TYR A 205 -8.18 -8.57 -16.30
N ILE A 206 -9.11 -8.52 -15.34
CA ILE A 206 -9.30 -9.60 -14.35
C ILE A 206 -9.90 -10.86 -14.98
N GLU A 207 -10.89 -10.74 -15.87
CA GLU A 207 -11.46 -11.91 -16.58
C GLU A 207 -10.41 -12.67 -17.40
N LYS A 208 -9.46 -11.95 -18.05
CA LYS A 208 -8.41 -12.61 -18.83
C LYS A 208 -7.29 -13.20 -17.98
N PHE A 209 -7.03 -12.67 -16.78
CA PHE A 209 -6.08 -13.26 -15.83
C PHE A 209 -6.62 -14.56 -15.21
N ALA A 210 -7.94 -14.67 -15.01
CA ALA A 210 -8.56 -15.86 -14.45
C ALA A 210 -8.54 -17.09 -15.39
N MET A 211 -8.37 -16.90 -16.70
CA MET A 211 -8.40 -17.99 -17.69
C MET A 211 -7.07 -18.74 -17.89
N ASN A 212 -5.97 -18.35 -17.23
CA ASN A 212 -4.70 -19.09 -17.37
C ASN A 212 -3.90 -19.18 -16.05
N PRO A 213 -4.29 -20.07 -15.12
CA PRO A 213 -3.62 -20.24 -13.83
C PRO A 213 -2.32 -21.08 -13.87
N ALA A 214 -1.85 -21.53 -15.04
CA ALA A 214 -0.82 -22.56 -15.13
C ALA A 214 0.64 -22.05 -15.22
N THR A 215 0.91 -20.75 -15.23
CA THR A 215 2.27 -20.24 -15.52
C THR A 215 2.97 -19.49 -14.39
N TYR A 216 2.35 -19.29 -13.22
CA TYR A 216 2.96 -18.52 -12.12
C TYR A 216 3.28 -19.32 -10.84
N ARG A 217 3.21 -20.67 -10.91
CA ARG A 217 3.49 -21.55 -9.75
C ARG A 217 4.90 -22.17 -9.78
N LEU A 218 5.91 -21.45 -10.26
CA LEU A 218 7.32 -21.79 -10.04
C LEU A 218 8.09 -20.49 -9.85
N GLU A 219 8.94 -20.45 -8.82
CA GLU A 219 9.79 -19.33 -8.38
C GLU A 219 9.22 -18.37 -7.32
N ILE A 220 8.67 -18.92 -6.23
CA ILE A 220 8.96 -18.38 -4.88
C ILE A 220 9.02 -19.55 -3.89
N CYS A 221 10.22 -20.15 -3.78
CA CYS A 221 10.70 -20.81 -2.56
C CYS A 221 11.96 -20.05 -2.13
#